data_AF-A0AAV9E7B6-F1
#
_entry.id   AF-A0AAV9E7B6-F1
#
_cell.length_a   1.000
_cell.length_b   1.000
_cell.length_c   1.000
_cell.angle_alpha   90.00
_cell.angle_beta   90.00
_cell.angle_gamma   90.00
#
_symmetry.space_group_name_H-M   'P 1'
#
loop_
_entity.id
_entity.type
_entity.pdbx_description
1 polymer ?
#
loop_
_entity_poly.entity_id
_entity_poly.type
_entity_poly.pdbx_seq_one_letter_code
_entity_poly.pdbx_strand_id
1 'polypeptide(L)'
;MEGNPRNLDDLFDSSLRLEEAHVDEGFRAGYADGLGSGREEGRQVGLKVGFQVGEELGFYRGCVDVWNSAIDADSEAFTARVRKGVKQMEELIGSYPVMEPENERVQEVMDSLRLKFRALTASMGVRLEYGGYPGSKSSEAKGIDF
;
A
#
# COMPACT_ATOMS: atom_id res chain seq x y z
N MET A 1 16.17 -16.74 -68.61
CA MET A 1 15.69 -17.67 -67.58
C MET A 1 16.90 -18.41 -67.06
N GLU A 2 17.42 -18.04 -65.89
CA GLU A 2 18.39 -18.88 -65.19
C GLU A 2 18.02 -18.77 -63.71
N GLY A 3 17.37 -19.82 -63.23
CA GLY A 3 16.97 -19.93 -61.84
C GLY A 3 18.22 -20.01 -60.99
N ASN A 4 18.37 -19.06 -60.06
CA ASN A 4 19.35 -19.15 -58.98
C ASN A 4 19.18 -20.53 -58.32
N PRO A 5 20.23 -21.38 -58.23
CA PRO A 5 20.11 -22.62 -57.48
C PRO A 5 19.77 -22.23 -56.05
N ARG A 6 18.53 -22.52 -55.63
CA ARG A 6 18.10 -22.28 -54.23
C ARG A 6 19.13 -22.98 -53.36
N ASN A 7 19.92 -22.19 -52.65
CA ASN A 7 20.92 -22.68 -51.73
C ASN A 7 20.19 -23.61 -50.76
N LEU A 8 20.56 -24.90 -50.77
CA LEU A 8 19.92 -25.91 -49.91
C LEU A 8 20.09 -25.56 -48.43
N ASP A 9 21.15 -24.80 -48.11
CA ASP A 9 21.36 -24.24 -46.77
C ASP A 9 20.25 -23.24 -46.43
N ASP A 10 19.90 -22.28 -47.31
CA ASP A 10 18.78 -21.34 -47.09
C ASP A 10 17.41 -22.05 -47.00
N LEU A 11 17.24 -23.22 -47.63
CA LEU A 11 15.96 -23.93 -47.67
C LEU A 11 15.59 -24.57 -46.32
N PHE A 12 16.58 -25.03 -45.55
CA PHE A 12 16.38 -25.69 -44.25
C PHE A 12 16.83 -24.85 -43.05
N ASP A 13 17.50 -23.73 -43.28
CA ASP A 13 17.98 -22.83 -42.22
C ASP A 13 16.84 -22.32 -41.31
N SER A 14 15.65 -22.07 -41.85
CA SER A 14 14.47 -21.72 -41.03
C SER A 14 13.97 -22.87 -40.16
N SER A 15 14.15 -24.13 -40.60
CA SER A 15 13.78 -25.31 -39.83
C SER A 15 14.81 -25.62 -38.75
N LEU A 16 16.09 -25.33 -39.00
CA LEU A 16 17.19 -25.48 -38.03
C LEU A 16 17.10 -24.41 -36.94
N ARG A 17 16.69 -23.19 -37.28
CA ARG A 17 16.52 -22.06 -36.34
C ARG A 17 15.10 -21.95 -35.75
N LEU A 18 14.25 -22.95 -35.98
CA LEU A 18 12.85 -22.92 -35.53
C LEU A 18 12.73 -22.85 -34.01
N GLU A 19 13.59 -23.58 -33.29
CA GLU A 19 13.63 -23.55 -31.82
C GLU A 19 13.99 -22.16 -31.30
N GLU A 20 15.09 -21.58 -31.82
CA GLU A 20 15.55 -20.24 -31.44
C GLU A 20 14.48 -19.18 -31.73
N ALA A 21 13.82 -19.26 -32.89
CA ALA A 21 12.74 -18.36 -33.26
C ALA A 21 11.54 -18.44 -32.30
N HIS A 22 11.14 -19.65 -31.86
CA HIS A 22 10.06 -19.81 -30.89
C HIS A 22 10.44 -19.41 -29.47
N VAL A 23 11.72 -19.58 -29.08
CA VAL A 23 12.23 -19.06 -27.81
C VAL A 23 12.17 -17.54 -27.80
N ASP A 24 12.62 -16.89 -28.87
CA ASP A 24 12.57 -15.44 -29.01
C ASP A 24 11.14 -14.91 -29.07
N GLU A 25 10.25 -15.59 -29.79
CA GLU A 25 8.82 -15.29 -29.85
C GLU A 25 8.18 -15.41 -28.46
N GLY A 26 8.42 -16.52 -27.76
CA GLY A 26 7.90 -16.76 -26.42
C GLY A 26 8.41 -15.74 -25.40
N PHE A 27 9.69 -15.40 -25.45
CA PHE A 27 10.27 -14.35 -24.61
C PHE A 27 9.64 -12.98 -24.90
N ARG A 28 9.51 -12.59 -26.17
CA ARG A 28 8.90 -11.31 -26.56
C ARG A 28 7.44 -11.24 -26.12
N ALA A 29 6.67 -12.30 -26.34
CA ALA A 29 5.29 -12.39 -25.93
C ALA A 29 5.16 -12.30 -24.39
N GLY A 30 5.93 -13.10 -23.66
CA GLY A 30 5.91 -13.10 -22.20
C GLY A 30 6.38 -11.78 -21.58
N TYR A 31 7.38 -11.13 -22.18
CA TYR A 31 7.84 -9.80 -21.74
C TYR A 31 6.77 -8.73 -21.96
N ALA A 32 6.14 -8.71 -23.13
CA ALA A 32 5.08 -7.75 -23.45
C ALA A 32 3.85 -7.95 -22.54
N ASP A 33 3.45 -9.20 -22.31
CA ASP A 33 2.35 -9.54 -21.41
C ASP A 33 2.69 -9.15 -19.96
N GLY A 34 3.87 -9.55 -19.46
CA GLY A 34 4.34 -9.23 -18.11
C GLY A 34 4.46 -7.72 -17.84
N LEU A 35 4.84 -6.94 -18.85
CA LEU A 35 4.88 -5.47 -18.72
C LEU A 35 3.48 -4.87 -18.59
N GLY A 36 2.51 -5.41 -19.34
CA GLY A 36 1.11 -4.99 -19.29
C GLY A 36 0.44 -5.36 -17.97
N SER A 37 0.51 -6.64 -17.60
CA SER A 37 -0.09 -7.17 -16.37
C SER A 37 0.56 -6.58 -15.13
N GLY A 38 1.89 -6.50 -15.07
CA GLY A 38 2.61 -5.96 -13.92
C GLY A 38 2.26 -4.50 -13.63
N ARG A 39 2.01 -3.68 -14.67
CA ARG A 39 1.55 -2.30 -14.49
C ARG A 39 0.15 -2.23 -13.86
N GLU A 40 -0.76 -3.05 -14.34
CA GLU A 40 -2.14 -3.06 -13.84
C GLU A 40 -2.22 -3.63 -12.42
N GLU A 41 -1.52 -4.73 -12.15
CA GLU A 41 -1.40 -5.31 -10.82
C GLU A 41 -0.79 -4.30 -9.83
N GLY A 42 0.31 -3.65 -10.21
CA GLY A 42 0.95 -2.62 -9.39
C GLY A 42 0.01 -1.46 -9.07
N ARG A 43 -0.80 -1.02 -10.05
CA ARG A 43 -1.83 0.02 -9.85
C ARG A 43 -2.89 -0.43 -8.85
N GLN A 44 -3.44 -1.64 -9.02
CA GLN A 44 -4.49 -2.17 -8.15
C GLN A 44 -4.00 -2.37 -6.71
N VAL A 45 -2.81 -2.97 -6.55
CA VAL A 45 -2.19 -3.16 -5.23
C VAL A 45 -1.89 -1.81 -4.58
N GLY A 46 -1.31 -0.87 -5.31
CA GLY A 46 -1.02 0.47 -4.79
C GLY A 46 -2.27 1.21 -4.34
N LEU A 47 -3.36 1.13 -5.10
CA LEU A 47 -4.63 1.75 -4.74
C LEU A 47 -5.23 1.13 -3.46
N LYS A 48 -5.25 -0.20 -3.39
CA LYS A 48 -5.78 -0.94 -2.24
C LYS A 48 -4.99 -0.65 -0.97
N VAL A 49 -3.66 -0.77 -1.03
CA VAL A 49 -2.78 -0.55 0.14
C VAL A 49 -2.81 0.91 0.54
N GLY A 50 -2.74 1.84 -0.42
CA GLY A 50 -2.82 3.27 -0.18
C GLY A 50 -4.13 3.67 0.50
N PHE A 51 -5.26 3.10 0.08
CA PHE A 51 -6.54 3.35 0.74
C PHE A 51 -6.56 2.84 2.19
N GLN A 52 -6.10 1.61 2.43
CA GLN A 52 -6.05 1.03 3.79
C GLN A 52 -5.19 1.86 4.75
N VAL A 53 -4.02 2.30 4.29
CA VAL A 53 -3.13 3.16 5.07
C VAL A 53 -3.74 4.55 5.28
N GLY A 54 -4.30 5.14 4.23
CA GLY A 54 -4.93 6.46 4.29
C GLY A 54 -6.14 6.49 5.23
N GLU A 55 -6.96 5.44 5.22
CA GLU A 55 -8.09 5.27 6.13
C GLU A 55 -7.63 5.23 7.59
N GLU A 56 -6.60 4.44 7.91
CA GLU A 56 -6.08 4.31 9.28
C GLU A 56 -5.47 5.63 9.78
N LEU A 57 -4.65 6.28 8.95
CA LEU A 57 -4.07 7.59 9.27
C LEU A 57 -5.13 8.67 9.42
N GLY A 58 -6.13 8.70 8.54
CA GLY A 58 -7.25 9.64 8.58
C GLY A 58 -8.09 9.46 9.84
N PHE A 59 -8.37 8.21 10.23
CA PHE A 59 -9.07 7.89 11.48
C PHE A 59 -8.29 8.43 12.70
N TYR A 60 -6.99 8.15 12.78
CA TYR A 60 -6.14 8.67 13.84
C TYR A 60 -6.08 10.19 13.87
N ARG A 61 -5.98 10.83 12.70
CA ARG A 61 -5.99 12.29 12.60
C ARG A 61 -7.30 12.88 13.12
N GLY A 62 -8.45 12.34 12.70
CA GLY A 62 -9.75 12.79 13.19
C GLY A 62 -9.91 12.66 14.71
N CYS A 63 -9.37 11.58 15.31
CA CYS A 63 -9.37 11.42 16.76
C CYS A 63 -8.55 12.51 17.45
N VAL A 64 -7.33 12.76 16.96
CA VAL A 64 -6.43 13.79 17.48
C VAL A 64 -7.09 15.18 17.37
N ASP A 65 -7.70 15.51 16.23
CA ASP A 65 -8.36 16.80 16.02
C ASP A 65 -9.53 17.02 17.00
N VAL A 66 -10.33 15.96 17.27
CA VAL A 66 -11.41 16.00 18.27
C VAL A 66 -10.86 16.16 19.69
N TRP A 67 -9.82 15.41 20.05
CA TRP A 67 -9.20 15.50 21.38
C TRP A 67 -8.56 16.87 21.62
N ASN A 68 -7.85 17.42 20.62
CA ASN A 68 -7.29 18.77 20.67
C ASN A 68 -8.41 19.82 20.84
N SER A 69 -9.50 19.71 20.07
CA SER A 69 -10.66 20.62 20.22
C SER A 69 -11.26 20.58 21.63
N ALA A 70 -11.33 19.39 22.24
CA ALA A 70 -11.82 19.24 23.61
C ALA A 70 -10.83 19.80 24.65
N ILE A 71 -9.51 19.67 24.43
CA ILE A 71 -8.47 20.29 25.27
C ILE A 71 -8.56 21.82 25.20
N ASP A 72 -8.79 22.37 24.01
CA ASP A 72 -8.90 23.82 23.80
C ASP A 72 -10.17 24.40 24.42
N ALA A 73 -11.28 23.64 24.42
CA ALA A 73 -12.54 24.03 25.04
C ALA A 73 -12.48 23.96 26.58
N ASP A 74 -11.81 22.96 27.13
CA ASP A 74 -11.61 22.79 28.57
C ASP A 74 -10.23 22.19 28.85
N SER A 75 -9.32 23.03 29.36
CA SER A 75 -7.94 22.64 29.65
C SER A 75 -7.82 21.56 30.74
N GLU A 76 -8.85 21.37 31.57
CA GLU A 76 -8.88 20.36 32.63
C GLU A 76 -9.64 19.09 32.23
N ALA A 77 -10.23 19.03 31.03
CA ALA A 77 -10.96 17.86 30.54
C ALA A 77 -10.09 16.60 30.45
N PHE A 78 -8.78 16.77 30.24
CA PHE A 78 -7.81 15.68 30.17
C PHE A 78 -6.62 15.91 31.08
N THR A 79 -6.04 14.85 31.63
CA THR A 79 -4.79 14.95 32.40
C THR A 79 -3.62 15.46 31.55
N ALA A 80 -2.63 16.09 32.18
CA ALA A 80 -1.40 16.54 31.51
C ALA A 80 -0.68 15.41 30.73
N ARG A 81 -0.79 14.17 31.23
CA ARG A 81 -0.24 12.98 30.56
C ARG A 81 -0.95 12.70 29.24
N VAL A 82 -2.28 12.77 29.22
CA VAL A 82 -3.10 12.58 28.01
C VAL A 82 -2.80 13.68 27.01
N ARG A 83 -2.79 14.95 27.42
CA ARG A 83 -2.48 16.09 26.53
C ARG A 83 -1.11 15.93 25.85
N LYS A 84 -0.08 15.55 26.62
CA LYS A 84 1.24 15.23 26.07
C LYS A 84 1.19 14.06 25.08
N GLY A 85 0.41 13.03 25.41
CA GLY A 85 0.25 11.86 24.55
C GLY A 85 -0.43 12.20 23.21
N VAL A 86 -1.47 13.03 23.22
CA VAL A 86 -2.16 13.51 22.01
C VAL A 86 -1.21 14.28 21.12
N LYS A 87 -0.44 15.23 21.67
CA LYS A 87 0.58 15.97 20.91
C LYS A 87 1.64 15.05 20.27
N GLN A 88 2.12 14.06 21.02
CA GLN A 88 3.06 13.07 20.48
C GLN A 88 2.45 12.22 19.36
N MET A 89 1.15 11.92 19.45
CA MET A 89 0.45 11.21 18.38
C MET A 89 0.30 12.08 17.13
N GLU A 90 0.00 13.36 17.29
CA GLU A 90 -0.05 14.35 16.21
C GLU A 90 1.30 14.46 15.47
N GLU A 91 2.40 14.56 16.23
CA GLU A 91 3.77 14.58 15.69
C GLU A 91 4.09 13.29 14.94
N LEU A 92 3.67 12.12 15.46
CA LEU A 92 3.86 10.84 14.77
C LEU A 92 3.07 10.78 13.45
N ILE A 93 1.82 11.23 13.43
CA ILE A 93 1.01 11.29 12.19
C ILE A 93 1.70 12.20 11.18
N GLY A 94 2.17 13.38 11.61
CA GLY A 94 2.85 14.35 10.73
C GLY A 94 4.21 13.89 10.18
N SER A 95 4.85 12.92 10.83
CA SER A 95 6.13 12.34 10.39
C SER A 95 5.98 11.10 9.50
N TYR A 96 4.75 10.64 9.25
CA TYR A 96 4.51 9.48 8.39
C TYR A 96 4.85 9.82 6.92
N PRO A 97 5.71 9.04 6.25
CA PRO A 97 6.17 9.34 4.90
C PRO A 97 5.15 8.91 3.82
N VAL A 98 4.03 9.63 3.71
CA VAL A 98 2.91 9.28 2.79
C VAL A 98 3.37 9.24 1.31
N MET A 99 4.31 10.10 0.93
CA MET A 99 4.81 10.20 -0.45
C MET A 99 5.96 9.23 -0.76
N GLU A 100 6.48 8.53 0.25
CA GLU A 100 7.59 7.60 0.12
C GLU A 100 7.18 6.24 0.72
N PRO A 101 6.21 5.52 0.11
CA PRO A 101 5.69 4.26 0.65
C PRO A 101 6.74 3.14 0.71
N GLU A 102 7.84 3.25 -0.05
CA GLU A 102 8.97 2.33 -0.02
C GLU A 102 9.93 2.59 1.14
N ASN A 103 9.72 3.65 1.92
CA ASN A 103 10.57 3.99 3.05
C ASN A 103 10.47 2.91 4.13
N GLU A 104 11.61 2.34 4.52
CA GLU A 104 11.72 1.27 5.51
C GLU A 104 11.07 1.62 6.86
N ARG A 105 10.94 2.92 7.16
CA ARG A 105 10.37 3.43 8.41
C ARG A 105 8.83 3.42 8.43
N VAL A 106 8.17 3.26 7.28
CA VAL A 106 6.70 3.24 7.17
C VAL A 106 6.07 2.30 8.19
N GLN A 107 6.59 1.07 8.28
CA GLN A 107 6.06 0.05 9.17
C GLN A 107 6.30 0.40 10.64
N GLU A 108 7.49 0.88 10.99
CA GLU A 108 7.86 1.28 12.35
C GLU A 108 6.99 2.44 12.86
N VAL A 109 6.78 3.46 12.03
CA VAL A 109 5.92 4.61 12.37
C VAL A 109 4.47 4.15 12.53
N MET A 110 4.00 3.23 11.67
CA MET A 110 2.64 2.73 11.77
C MET A 110 2.39 1.93 13.06
N ASP A 111 3.31 1.05 13.42
CA ASP A 111 3.20 0.26 14.65
C ASP A 111 3.30 1.15 15.90
N SER A 112 4.12 2.19 15.84
CA SER A 112 4.20 3.22 16.88
C SER A 112 2.88 3.98 17.04
N LEU A 113 2.23 4.35 15.93
CA LEU A 113 0.91 4.99 15.93
C LEU A 113 -0.17 4.09 16.53
N ARG A 114 -0.22 2.82 16.12
CA ARG A 114 -1.16 1.82 16.66
C ARG A 114 -0.97 1.59 18.16
N LEU A 115 0.28 1.53 18.62
CA LEU A 115 0.58 1.37 20.04
C LEU A 115 0.18 2.63 20.82
N LYS A 116 0.50 3.81 20.30
CA LYS A 116 0.18 5.09 20.92
C LYS A 116 -1.32 5.31 21.04
N PHE A 117 -2.07 5.01 19.98
CA PHE A 117 -3.52 5.09 19.96
C PHE A 117 -4.14 4.22 21.06
N ARG A 118 -3.76 2.92 21.14
CA ARG A 118 -4.24 2.01 22.19
C ARG A 118 -3.91 2.50 23.60
N ALA A 119 -2.71 3.04 23.81
CA ALA A 119 -2.32 3.60 25.10
C ALA A 119 -3.14 4.84 25.47
N LEU A 120 -3.44 5.70 24.50
CA LEU A 120 -4.25 6.90 24.70
C LEU A 120 -5.70 6.57 25.01
N THR A 121 -6.34 5.70 24.23
CA THR A 121 -7.74 5.31 24.45
C THR A 121 -7.92 4.65 25.83
N ALA A 122 -6.98 3.80 26.23
CA ALA A 122 -6.93 3.24 27.59
C ALA A 122 -6.74 4.33 28.67
N SER A 123 -5.85 5.30 28.44
CA SER A 123 -5.60 6.40 29.39
C SER A 123 -6.80 7.34 29.56
N MET A 124 -7.63 7.47 28.54
CA MET A 124 -8.86 8.27 28.55
C MET A 124 -10.09 7.47 29.02
N GLY A 125 -9.97 6.15 29.19
CA GLY A 125 -11.10 5.29 29.54
C GLY A 125 -12.16 5.17 28.44
N VAL A 126 -11.82 5.51 27.19
CA VAL A 126 -12.74 5.45 26.05
C VAL A 126 -12.56 4.14 25.30
N ARG A 127 -13.68 3.51 24.93
CA ARG A 127 -13.67 2.32 24.07
C ARG A 127 -13.74 2.74 22.61
N LEU A 128 -12.59 3.19 22.10
CA LEU A 128 -12.42 3.57 20.71
C LEU A 128 -11.49 2.56 20.03
N GLU A 129 -11.99 1.92 18.98
CA GLU A 129 -11.29 0.87 18.25
C GLU A 129 -11.35 1.22 16.75
N TYR A 130 -10.22 1.06 16.06
CA TYR A 130 -10.20 1.13 14.59
C TYR A 130 -10.67 -0.22 14.03
N GLY A 131 -11.75 -0.23 13.24
CA GLY A 131 -12.35 -1.46 12.71
C GLY A 131 -11.74 -1.96 11.39
N GLY A 132 -10.73 -1.26 10.87
CA GLY A 132 -10.07 -1.59 9.60
C GLY A 132 -8.87 -2.54 9.71
N TYR A 133 -8.53 -3.03 10.91
CA TYR A 133 -7.40 -3.95 11.04
C TYR A 133 -7.66 -5.26 10.27
N PRO A 134 -6.67 -5.79 9.52
CA PRO A 134 -6.70 -7.17 9.07
C PRO A 134 -6.72 -8.07 10.32
N GLY A 135 -7.90 -8.60 10.67
CA GLY A 135 -8.11 -9.44 11.86
C GLY A 135 -9.00 -8.83 12.96
N SER A 136 -9.44 -7.57 12.84
CA SER A 136 -10.57 -7.10 13.65
C SER A 136 -11.85 -7.78 13.19
N LYS A 137 -12.73 -8.15 14.13
CA LYS A 137 -14.08 -8.63 13.78
C LYS A 137 -14.93 -7.45 13.32
N SER A 138 -14.62 -6.86 12.17
CA SER A 138 -15.56 -5.99 11.47
C SER A 138 -16.45 -6.86 10.60
N SER A 139 -17.76 -6.72 10.81
CA SER A 139 -18.81 -7.26 9.97
C SER A 139 -18.49 -6.96 8.51
N GLU A 140 -18.43 -8.00 7.67
CA GLU A 140 -18.29 -7.99 6.21
C GLU A 140 -18.37 -6.59 5.59
N ALA A 141 -17.21 -5.94 5.43
CA ALA A 141 -17.08 -4.90 4.43
C ALA A 141 -17.23 -5.61 3.09
N LYS A 142 -18.42 -5.52 2.48
CA LYS A 142 -18.64 -5.89 1.09
C LYS A 142 -17.52 -5.28 0.27
N GLY A 143 -16.80 -6.12 -0.45
CA GLY A 143 -15.66 -5.73 -1.25
C GLY A 143 -16.00 -4.47 -2.05
N ILE A 144 -15.18 -3.44 -1.89
CA ILE A 144 -15.17 -2.32 -2.82
C ILE A 144 -14.52 -2.89 -4.08
N ASP A 145 -15.35 -3.25 -5.05
CA ASP A 145 -14.88 -3.56 -6.41
C ASP A 145 -14.37 -2.26 -7.03
N PHE A 146 -13.13 -2.31 -7.53
CA PHE A 146 -12.55 -1.29 -8.39
C PHE A 146 -12.60 -1.76 -9.85
#